data_AF-A0A3A4WHY8-F1
#
_entry.id   AF-A0A3A4WHY8-F1
#
_cell.length_a   1.000
_cell.length_b   1.000
_cell.length_c   1.000
_cell.angle_alpha   90.00
_cell.angle_beta   90.00
_cell.angle_gamma   90.00
#
_symmetry.space_group_name_H-M   'P 1'
#
loop_
_entity.id
_entity.type
_entity.pdbx_description
1 polymer ?
#
loop_
_entity_poly.entity_id
_entity_poly.type
_entity_poly.pdbx_seq_one_letter_code
_entity_poly.pdbx_strand_id
1 'polypeptide(L)'
;MNIDLPFKKFEFRIVPTEPIILPSYKGSTLRGGFGNAFRRVVCALKKNDCADCILKEKCVYSYVFETPPPSDTKIMRKYKSAPHPFIIEPPPEKRRGYTPKNEITFGLTLIGRAIDYLPYF
;
A
#
# COMPACT_ATOMS: atom_id res chain seq x y z
N MET A 1 -28.54 8.61 1.72
CA MET A 1 -27.52 8.01 2.60
C MET A 1 -26.22 8.75 2.33
N ASN A 2 -25.87 9.74 3.15
CA ASN A 2 -24.56 10.39 3.06
C ASN A 2 -23.53 9.42 3.63
N ILE A 3 -22.71 8.82 2.77
CA ILE A 3 -21.56 8.05 3.20
C ILE A 3 -20.43 9.06 3.33
N ASP A 4 -20.06 9.38 4.57
CA ASP A 4 -18.80 10.09 4.84
C ASP A 4 -17.67 9.08 4.76
N LEU A 5 -16.81 9.21 3.75
CA LEU A 5 -15.65 8.35 3.54
C LEU A 5 -14.40 9.20 3.74
N PRO A 6 -13.85 9.29 4.97
CA PRO A 6 -12.71 10.14 5.24
C PRO A 6 -11.49 9.65 4.46
N PHE A 7 -10.70 10.60 3.97
CA PHE A 7 -9.40 10.31 3.37
C PHE A 7 -8.37 11.34 3.79
N LYS A 8 -7.09 10.95 3.80
CA LYS A 8 -5.95 11.86 4.00
C LYS A 8 -4.93 11.66 2.91
N LYS A 9 -4.34 12.78 2.45
CA LYS A 9 -3.29 12.81 1.43
C LYS A 9 -1.96 13.16 2.06
N PHE A 10 -0.91 12.48 1.62
CA PHE A 10 0.46 12.66 2.04
C PHE A 10 1.37 12.73 0.81
N GLU A 11 2.44 13.48 0.93
CA GLU A 11 3.52 13.52 -0.06
C GLU A 11 4.79 12.99 0.60
N PHE A 12 5.41 12.00 -0.04
CA PHE A 12 6.71 11.50 0.36
C PHE A 12 7.78 12.05 -0.56
N ARG A 13 8.89 12.47 0.05
CA ARG A 13 10.11 12.89 -0.65
C ARG A 13 11.24 12.01 -0.15
N ILE A 14 11.77 11.19 -1.05
CA ILE A 14 12.86 10.27 -0.73
C ILE A 14 14.05 10.52 -1.63
N VAL A 15 15.24 10.26 -1.12
CA VAL A 15 16.49 10.30 -1.87
C VAL A 15 17.13 8.91 -1.75
N PRO A 16 17.54 8.27 -2.85
CA PRO A 16 18.19 6.98 -2.76
C PRO A 16 19.58 7.12 -2.13
N THR A 17 19.97 6.15 -1.30
CA THR A 17 21.28 6.14 -0.65
C THR A 17 22.42 5.77 -1.59
N GLU A 18 22.09 5.11 -2.71
CA GLU A 18 23.01 4.68 -3.76
C GLU A 18 22.36 4.85 -5.14
N PRO A 19 23.11 4.79 -6.25
CA PRO A 19 22.52 4.83 -7.58
C PRO A 19 21.55 3.66 -7.82
N ILE A 20 20.32 3.98 -8.23
CA ILE A 20 19.27 2.98 -8.51
C ILE A 20 18.66 3.16 -9.90
N ILE A 21 18.17 2.07 -10.47
CA ILE A 21 17.41 2.05 -11.72
C ILE A 21 15.99 1.59 -11.44
N LEU A 22 15.03 2.49 -11.61
CA LEU A 22 13.61 2.21 -11.50
C LEU A 22 12.99 1.87 -12.88
N PRO A 23 11.86 1.14 -12.91
CA PRO A 23 11.06 1.03 -14.13
C PRO A 23 10.53 2.40 -14.57
N SER A 24 10.12 2.50 -15.83
CA SER A 24 9.46 3.71 -16.34
C SER A 24 8.18 4.03 -15.55
N TYR A 25 7.42 2.99 -15.19
CA TYR A 25 6.25 3.09 -14.30
C TYR A 25 6.61 2.70 -12.87
N LYS A 26 6.78 3.69 -12.00
CA LYS A 26 7.26 3.53 -10.62
C LYS A 26 6.21 3.01 -9.65
N GLY A 27 4.94 3.06 -10.03
CA GLY A 27 3.83 2.65 -9.16
C GLY A 27 3.95 1.20 -8.70
N SER A 28 4.42 0.28 -9.55
CA SER A 28 4.64 -1.11 -9.17
C SER A 28 5.77 -1.27 -8.16
N THR A 29 6.89 -0.57 -8.35
CA THR A 29 8.01 -0.59 -7.40
C THR A 29 7.64 0.04 -6.07
N LEU A 30 6.97 1.20 -6.07
CA LEU A 30 6.53 1.85 -4.84
C LEU A 30 5.53 0.95 -4.09
N ARG A 31 4.49 0.44 -4.76
CA ARG A 31 3.51 -0.47 -4.14
C ARG A 31 4.16 -1.73 -3.59
N GLY A 32 5.07 -2.35 -4.34
CA GLY A 32 5.79 -3.54 -3.90
C GLY A 32 6.72 -3.25 -2.72
N GLY A 33 7.44 -2.14 -2.76
CA GLY A 33 8.32 -1.68 -1.69
C GLY A 33 7.56 -1.44 -0.39
N PHE A 34 6.48 -0.66 -0.44
CA PHE A 34 5.60 -0.45 0.71
C PHE A 34 4.99 -1.75 1.21
N GLY A 35 4.43 -2.59 0.34
CA GLY A 35 3.83 -3.85 0.76
C GLY A 35 4.81 -4.75 1.52
N ASN A 36 6.03 -4.88 1.02
CA ASN A 36 7.06 -5.68 1.68
C ASN A 36 7.52 -5.06 3.01
N ALA A 37 7.76 -3.74 3.04
CA ALA A 37 8.17 -3.04 4.26
C ALA A 37 7.08 -3.09 5.32
N PHE A 38 5.84 -2.77 4.95
CA PHE A 38 4.66 -2.81 5.83
C PHE A 38 4.46 -4.21 6.41
N ARG A 39 4.51 -5.26 5.57
CA ARG A 39 4.42 -6.66 6.02
C ARG A 39 5.49 -6.97 7.07
N ARG A 40 6.74 -6.57 6.81
CA ARG A 40 7.87 -6.82 7.72
C ARG A 40 7.66 -6.18 9.09
N VAL A 41 7.01 -5.01 9.14
CA VAL A 41 6.73 -4.30 10.39
C VAL A 41 5.56 -4.93 11.15
N VAL A 42 4.46 -5.26 10.48
CA VAL A 42 3.21 -5.64 11.17
C VAL A 42 2.96 -7.14 11.28
N CYS A 43 3.62 -7.99 10.49
CA CYS A 43 3.32 -9.42 10.44
C CYS A 43 3.90 -10.15 11.66
N ALA A 44 3.04 -10.49 12.62
CA ALA A 44 3.41 -11.23 13.82
C ALA A 44 3.99 -12.64 13.53
N LEU A 45 3.51 -13.31 12.48
CA LEU A 45 3.89 -14.69 12.14
C LEU A 45 5.08 -14.78 11.17
N LYS A 46 5.50 -13.66 10.57
CA LYS A 46 6.57 -13.59 9.55
C LYS A 46 6.42 -14.62 8.43
N LYS A 47 5.18 -14.97 8.07
CA LYS A 47 4.83 -15.88 6.97
C LYS A 47 4.60 -15.12 5.66
N ASN A 48 4.86 -15.80 4.54
CA ASN A 48 4.67 -15.23 3.20
C ASN A 48 3.22 -15.34 2.71
N ASP A 49 2.45 -16.32 3.17
CA ASP A 49 1.06 -16.50 2.76
C ASP A 49 0.08 -16.00 3.84
N CYS A 50 -0.90 -15.20 3.42
CA CYS A 50 -1.96 -14.66 4.26
C CYS A 50 -3.29 -15.42 4.13
N ALA A 51 -3.47 -16.28 3.11
CA ALA A 51 -4.74 -16.94 2.83
C ALA A 51 -5.23 -17.82 4.00
N ASP A 52 -4.32 -18.62 4.57
CA ASP A 52 -4.58 -19.53 5.69
C ASP A 52 -4.15 -18.96 7.05
N CYS A 53 -3.96 -17.64 7.13
CA CYS A 53 -3.51 -17.01 8.36
C CYS A 53 -4.66 -16.90 9.38
N ILE A 54 -4.44 -17.44 10.59
CA ILE A 54 -5.41 -17.36 11.70
C ILE A 54 -5.75 -15.92 12.13
N LEU A 55 -4.90 -14.95 11.79
CA LEU A 55 -5.11 -13.53 12.12
C LEU A 55 -5.76 -12.72 10.98
N LYS A 56 -6.06 -13.34 9.82
CA LYS A 56 -6.43 -12.60 8.58
C LYS A 56 -7.55 -11.57 8.73
N GLU A 57 -8.55 -11.85 9.57
CA GLU A 57 -9.72 -10.98 9.78
C GLU A 57 -9.38 -9.70 10.58
N LYS A 58 -8.35 -9.76 11.44
CA LYS A 58 -7.93 -8.62 12.30
C LYS A 58 -6.53 -8.10 11.97
N CYS A 59 -5.86 -8.72 11.00
CA CYS A 59 -4.50 -8.36 10.61
C CYS A 59 -4.49 -7.07 9.79
N VAL A 60 -3.65 -6.10 10.22
CA VAL A 60 -3.52 -4.81 9.55
C VAL A 60 -3.01 -4.98 8.11
N TYR A 61 -2.01 -5.85 7.89
CA TYR A 61 -1.52 -6.13 6.53
C TYR A 61 -2.62 -6.74 5.65
N SER A 62 -3.40 -7.67 6.19
CA SER A 62 -4.53 -8.28 5.47
C SER A 62 -5.55 -7.20 5.08
N TYR A 63 -5.94 -6.32 6.01
CA TYR A 63 -6.85 -5.21 5.71
C TYR A 63 -6.34 -4.29 4.60
N VAL A 64 -5.05 -3.91 4.63
CA VAL A 64 -4.48 -2.91 3.71
C VAL A 64 -4.11 -3.49 2.34
N PHE A 65 -3.47 -4.67 2.29
CA PHE A 65 -2.83 -5.21 1.08
C PHE A 65 -3.51 -6.45 0.48
N GLU A 66 -4.16 -7.29 1.29
CA GLU A 66 -4.93 -8.44 0.78
C GLU A 66 -6.40 -8.05 0.54
N THR A 67 -6.92 -7.21 1.43
CA THR A 67 -8.27 -6.62 1.48
C THR A 67 -9.36 -7.62 1.09
N PRO A 68 -9.48 -8.76 1.81
CA PRO A 68 -10.48 -9.76 1.46
C PRO A 68 -11.89 -9.15 1.57
N PRO A 69 -12.81 -9.47 0.64
CA PRO A 69 -14.19 -9.01 0.76
C PRO A 69 -14.82 -9.60 2.04
N PRO A 70 -15.75 -8.89 2.69
CA PRO A 70 -16.48 -9.42 3.84
C PRO A 70 -17.13 -10.76 3.50
N SER A 71 -17.03 -11.74 4.38
CA SER A 71 -17.51 -13.12 4.14
C SER A 71 -19.02 -13.20 3.93
N ASP A 72 -19.78 -12.26 4.48
CA ASP A 72 -21.23 -12.12 4.36
C ASP A 72 -21.67 -11.26 3.16
N THR A 73 -20.74 -10.80 2.33
CA THR A 73 -21.07 -9.88 1.23
C THR A 73 -22.01 -10.52 0.21
N LYS A 74 -23.08 -9.79 -0.14
CA LYS A 74 -23.99 -10.15 -1.25
C LYS A 74 -23.51 -9.59 -2.59
N ILE A 75 -22.52 -8.69 -2.59
CA ILE A 75 -22.00 -7.98 -3.76
C ILE A 75 -20.49 -8.25 -3.87
N MET A 76 -19.91 -8.18 -5.08
CA MET A 76 -18.48 -8.42 -5.34
C MET A 76 -17.95 -9.83 -5.03
N ARG A 77 -18.83 -10.85 -4.93
CA ARG A 77 -18.45 -12.25 -4.65
C ARG A 77 -17.44 -12.89 -5.63
N LYS A 78 -17.27 -12.32 -6.83
CA LYS A 78 -16.32 -12.79 -7.84
C LYS A 78 -14.91 -12.20 -7.68
N TYR A 79 -14.75 -11.17 -6.85
CA TYR A 79 -13.46 -10.51 -6.64
C TYR A 79 -12.75 -11.15 -5.44
N LYS A 80 -11.44 -11.41 -5.60
CA LYS A 80 -10.60 -11.94 -4.52
C LYS A 80 -10.31 -10.90 -3.44
N SER A 81 -10.39 -9.61 -3.81
CA SER A 81 -10.12 -8.47 -2.93
C SER A 81 -11.10 -7.35 -3.22
N ALA A 82 -11.54 -6.66 -2.17
CA ALA A 82 -12.17 -5.36 -2.29
C ALA A 82 -11.11 -4.28 -2.60
N PRO A 83 -11.50 -3.06 -3.01
CA PRO A 83 -10.55 -1.98 -3.29
C PRO A 83 -9.66 -1.71 -2.08
N HIS A 84 -8.34 -1.75 -2.30
CA HIS A 84 -7.38 -1.43 -1.25
C HIS A 84 -7.60 -0.01 -0.74
N PRO A 85 -7.55 0.23 0.58
CA PRO A 85 -7.89 1.52 1.18
C PRO A 85 -6.75 2.55 1.07
N PHE A 86 -5.96 2.48 -0.01
CA PHE A 86 -4.90 3.43 -0.28
C PHE A 86 -4.68 3.62 -1.80
N ILE A 87 -4.12 4.77 -2.17
CA ILE A 87 -3.67 5.10 -3.52
C ILE A 87 -2.22 5.53 -3.43
N ILE A 88 -1.35 4.93 -4.24
CA ILE A 88 0.00 5.44 -4.49
C ILE A 88 -0.05 6.21 -5.81
N GLU A 89 0.27 7.50 -5.76
CA GLU A 89 0.36 8.38 -6.91
C GLU A 89 1.85 8.48 -7.30
N PRO A 90 2.35 7.65 -8.24
CA PRO A 90 3.75 7.65 -8.60
C PRO A 90 4.15 8.99 -9.24
N PRO A 91 5.45 9.34 -9.24
CA PRO A 91 5.91 10.52 -9.95
C PRO A 91 5.52 10.43 -11.44
N PRO A 92 5.07 11.52 -12.07
CA PRO A 92 4.57 11.50 -13.46
C PRO A 92 5.70 11.34 -14.49
N GLU A 93 6.96 11.44 -14.07
CA GLU A 93 8.11 11.34 -14.94
C GLU A 93 8.44 9.88 -15.34
N LYS A 94 9.15 9.72 -16.46
CA LYS A 94 9.62 8.42 -16.99
C LYS A 94 11.11 8.16 -16.78
N ARG A 95 11.82 9.04 -16.08
CA ARG A 95 13.22 8.90 -15.69
C ARG A 95 13.41 7.61 -14.90
N ARG A 96 14.46 6.86 -15.25
CA ARG A 96 14.76 5.54 -14.66
C ARG A 96 15.95 5.57 -13.71
N GLY A 97 17.01 6.31 -14.04
CA GLY A 97 18.23 6.36 -13.23
C GLY A 97 18.19 7.47 -12.19
N TYR A 98 18.39 7.11 -10.93
CA TYR A 98 18.47 8.03 -9.79
C TYR A 98 19.81 7.88 -9.09
N THR A 99 20.34 8.98 -8.58
CA THR A 99 21.53 9.05 -7.74
C THR A 99 21.15 9.70 -6.40
N PRO A 100 22.03 9.68 -5.38
CA PRO A 100 21.80 10.38 -4.11
C PRO A 100 21.61 11.90 -4.21
N LYS A 101 21.62 12.49 -5.42
CA LYS A 101 21.30 13.89 -5.69
C LYS A 101 19.90 14.07 -6.28
N ASN A 102 19.14 13.00 -6.41
CA ASN A 102 17.85 13.00 -7.10
C ASN A 102 16.74 12.62 -6.14
N GLU A 103 15.91 13.60 -5.80
CA GLU A 103 14.68 13.38 -5.04
C GLU A 103 13.65 12.65 -5.91
N ILE A 104 12.90 11.73 -5.28
CA ILE A 104 11.74 11.06 -5.83
C ILE A 104 10.55 11.48 -4.98
N THR A 105 9.57 12.11 -5.61
CA THR A 105 8.36 12.63 -4.93
C THR A 105 7.13 11.88 -5.41
N PHE A 106 6.35 11.34 -4.48
CA PHE A 106 5.13 10.58 -4.80
C PHE A 106 4.06 10.79 -3.73
N GLY A 107 2.80 10.61 -4.14
CA GLY A 107 1.64 10.77 -3.26
C GLY A 107 1.19 9.45 -2.63
N LEU A 108 0.65 9.54 -1.42
CA LEU A 108 -0.11 8.49 -0.75
C LEU A 108 -1.46 9.06 -0.30
N THR A 109 -2.55 8.46 -0.75
CA THR A 109 -3.88 8.73 -0.18
C THR A 109 -4.29 7.53 0.67
N LEU A 110 -4.67 7.74 1.93
CA LEU A 110 -5.24 6.72 2.82
C LEU A 110 -6.74 6.97 2.99
N ILE A 111 -7.54 5.91 2.94
CA ILE A 111 -9.00 5.96 2.90
C ILE A 111 -9.59 5.19 4.08
N GLY A 112 -10.56 5.78 4.78
CA GLY A 112 -11.23 5.17 5.93
C GLY A 112 -10.26 4.80 7.04
N ARG A 113 -10.40 3.60 7.60
CA ARG A 113 -9.56 3.11 8.72
C ARG A 113 -8.08 2.95 8.37
N ALA A 114 -7.69 3.00 7.09
CA ALA A 114 -6.28 2.98 6.72
C ALA A 114 -5.52 4.20 7.26
N ILE A 115 -6.22 5.32 7.51
CA ILE A 115 -5.65 6.54 8.10
C ILE A 115 -5.01 6.24 9.46
N ASP A 116 -5.62 5.39 10.28
CA ASP A 116 -5.15 5.04 11.63
C ASP A 116 -3.84 4.23 11.59
N TYR A 117 -3.50 3.67 10.43
CA TYR A 117 -2.31 2.85 10.20
C TYR A 117 -1.18 3.59 9.49
N LEU A 118 -1.29 4.92 9.33
CA LEU A 118 -0.21 5.76 8.78
C LEU A 118 1.17 5.48 9.40
N PRO A 119 1.33 5.26 10.73
CA PRO A 119 2.66 5.00 11.31
C PRO A 119 3.37 3.73 10.80
N TYR A 120 2.67 2.86 10.07
CA TYR A 120 3.22 1.65 9.47
C TYR A 120 3.53 1.79 7.97
N PHE A 121 3.10 2.88 7.33
CA PHE A 121 3.47 3.26 5.96
C PHE A 121 4.83 3.97 5.96
#